data_AF-A0A2M9C9V2-F1
#
_entry.id   AF-A0A2M9C9V2-F1
#
_cell.length_a   1.000
_cell.length_b   1.000
_cell.length_c   1.000
_cell.angle_alpha   90.00
_cell.angle_beta   90.00
_cell.angle_gamma   90.00
#
_symmetry.space_group_name_H-M   'P 1'
#
loop_
_entity.id
_entity.type
_entity.pdbx_description
1 polymer ?
#
loop_
_entity_poly.entity_id
_entity_poly.type
_entity_poly.pdbx_seq_one_letter_code
_entity_poly.pdbx_strand_id
1 'polypeptide(L)'
;MVKSLKILWIFYFKLLIPAVLFSLLINTQLGFTAGNFGLCFLLFLPAFHFLIYELRLKDEYYFYANFGFSRLLLWGITVIVSLIINIGCQFYE
;
A
#
# COMPACT_ATOMS: atom_id res chain seq x y z
N MET A 1 -9.20 18.83 9.12
CA MET A 1 -8.49 17.61 9.55
C MET A 1 -9.24 16.31 9.22
N VAL A 2 -10.49 16.13 9.67
CA VAL A 2 -11.27 14.88 9.42
C VAL A 2 -11.47 14.57 7.92
N LYS A 3 -11.69 15.59 7.08
CA LYS A 3 -11.86 15.42 5.63
C LYS A 3 -10.58 14.87 4.95
N SER A 4 -9.41 15.39 5.31
CA SER A 4 -8.12 14.95 4.76
C SER A 4 -7.80 13.50 5.11
N LEU A 5 -8.08 13.08 6.36
CA LEU A 5 -7.94 11.68 6.79
C LEU A 5 -8.86 10.75 5.99
N LYS A 6 -10.12 11.15 5.76
CA LYS A 6 -11.06 10.36 4.95
C LYS A 6 -10.60 10.20 3.50
N ILE A 7 -9.97 11.23 2.93
CA ILE A 7 -9.45 11.19 1.55
C ILE A 7 -8.24 10.28 1.45
N LEU A 8 -7.32 10.35 2.41
CA LEU A 8 -6.20 9.44 2.52
C LEU A 8 -6.69 7.98 2.73
N TRP A 9 -7.76 7.79 3.49
CA TRP A 9 -8.39 6.47 3.65
C TRP A 9 -8.92 5.91 2.33
N ILE A 10 -9.56 6.74 1.49
CA ILE A 10 -10.06 6.32 0.17
C ILE A 10 -8.89 5.88 -0.73
N PHE A 11 -7.77 6.63 -0.69
CA PHE A 11 -6.54 6.27 -1.39
C PHE A 11 -6.05 4.88 -0.97
N TYR A 12 -5.89 4.66 0.34
CA TYR A 12 -5.38 3.41 0.87
C TYR A 12 -6.34 2.24 0.69
N PHE A 13 -7.66 2.45 0.77
CA PHE A 13 -8.61 1.37 0.60
C PHE A 13 -8.53 0.72 -0.79
N LYS A 14 -8.37 1.55 -1.84
CA LYS A 14 -8.19 1.05 -3.22
C LYS A 14 -6.88 0.29 -3.40
N LEU A 15 -5.85 0.66 -2.64
CA LEU A 15 -4.51 0.09 -2.73
C LEU A 15 -4.35 -1.19 -1.88
N LEU A 16 -4.90 -1.19 -0.66
CA LEU A 16 -4.74 -2.25 0.32
C LEU A 16 -5.44 -3.54 -0.10
N ILE A 17 -6.62 -3.46 -0.71
CA ILE A 17 -7.36 -4.66 -1.17
C ILE A 17 -6.50 -5.53 -2.09
N PRO A 18 -5.98 -5.04 -3.24
CA PRO A 18 -5.15 -5.87 -4.10
C PRO A 18 -3.83 -6.24 -3.45
N ALA A 19 -3.20 -5.34 -2.69
CA ALA A 19 -1.93 -5.64 -2.03
C ALA A 19 -2.06 -6.80 -1.02
N VAL A 20 -3.08 -6.78 -0.16
CA VAL A 20 -3.33 -7.86 0.81
C VAL A 20 -3.68 -9.16 0.09
N LEU A 21 -4.59 -9.13 -0.90
CA LEU A 21 -5.03 -10.33 -1.61
C LEU A 21 -3.87 -11.03 -2.32
N PHE A 22 -3.04 -10.28 -3.06
CA PHE A 22 -1.88 -10.85 -3.75
C PHE A 22 -0.80 -11.30 -2.76
N SER A 23 -0.60 -10.57 -1.67
CA SER A 23 0.36 -10.98 -0.64
C SER A 23 -0.05 -12.29 0.02
N LEU A 24 -1.33 -12.46 0.35
CA LEU A 24 -1.87 -13.72 0.87
C LEU A 24 -1.75 -14.84 -0.16
N LEU A 25 -2.09 -14.56 -1.43
CA LEU A 25 -2.02 -15.54 -2.50
C LEU A 25 -0.59 -16.07 -2.66
N ILE A 26 0.42 -15.20 -2.71
CA ILE A 26 1.82 -15.63 -2.82
C ILE A 26 2.30 -16.29 -1.53
N ASN A 27 1.88 -15.81 -0.37
CA ASN A 27 2.26 -16.40 0.91
C ASN A 27 1.85 -17.88 1.01
N THR A 28 0.71 -18.28 0.41
CA THR A 28 0.31 -19.71 0.37
C THR A 28 1.32 -20.60 -0.35
N GLN A 29 2.09 -20.06 -1.31
CA GLN A 29 3.11 -20.77 -2.06
C GLN A 29 4.48 -20.80 -1.34
N LEU A 30 4.68 -19.90 -0.37
CA LEU A 30 5.96 -19.72 0.34
C LEU A 30 6.00 -20.40 1.72
N GLY A 31 4.95 -21.14 2.11
CA GLY A 31 4.86 -21.82 3.41
C GLY A 31 3.95 -21.13 4.43
N PHE A 32 3.20 -20.10 4.02
CA PHE A 32 2.16 -19.41 4.78
C PHE A 32 2.58 -18.98 6.20
N THR A 33 3.61 -18.13 6.28
CA THR A 33 4.10 -17.58 7.54
C THR A 33 3.83 -16.08 7.64
N ALA A 34 3.93 -15.51 8.85
CA ALA A 34 3.75 -14.09 9.06
C ALA A 34 4.83 -13.27 8.33
N GLY A 35 6.10 -13.67 8.42
CA GLY A 35 7.18 -12.91 7.79
C GLY A 35 7.17 -13.01 6.27
N ASN A 36 6.82 -14.16 5.68
CA ASN A 36 6.60 -14.26 4.23
C ASN A 36 5.45 -13.36 3.75
N PHE A 37 4.36 -13.26 4.51
CA PHE A 37 3.31 -12.27 4.22
C PHE A 37 3.86 -10.85 4.28
N GLY A 38 4.64 -10.52 5.30
CA GLY A 38 5.30 -9.21 5.46
C GLY A 38 6.17 -8.84 4.25
N LEU A 39 6.99 -9.78 3.77
CA LEU A 39 7.85 -9.60 2.59
C LEU A 39 7.03 -9.45 1.31
N CYS A 40 5.98 -10.26 1.13
CA CYS A 40 5.08 -10.12 0.00
C CYS A 40 4.38 -8.76 0.00
N PHE A 41 3.90 -8.33 1.16
CA PHE A 41 3.22 -7.05 1.32
C PHE A 41 4.15 -5.85 1.11
N LEU A 42 5.41 -5.96 1.55
CA LEU A 42 6.47 -5.00 1.29
C LEU A 42 6.64 -4.75 -0.22
N LEU A 43 6.56 -5.81 -1.03
CA LEU A 43 6.69 -5.73 -2.48
C LEU A 43 5.39 -5.28 -3.15
N PHE A 44 4.26 -5.90 -2.81
CA PHE A 44 3.01 -5.70 -3.54
C PHE A 44 2.37 -4.35 -3.28
N LEU A 45 2.48 -3.77 -2.08
CA LEU A 45 1.89 -2.46 -1.80
C LEU A 45 2.46 -1.35 -2.71
N PRO A 46 3.79 -1.14 -2.81
CA PRO A 46 4.34 -0.16 -3.76
C PRO A 46 4.13 -0.58 -5.23
N ALA A 47 4.14 -1.88 -5.55
CA ALA A 47 3.85 -2.34 -6.91
C ALA A 47 2.42 -1.97 -7.36
N PHE A 48 1.42 -2.16 -6.49
CA PHE A 48 0.05 -1.75 -6.79
C PHE A 48 -0.13 -0.24 -6.76
N HIS A 49 0.68 0.50 -6.00
CA HIS A 49 0.65 1.97 -6.05
C HIS A 49 1.05 2.40 -7.45
N PHE A 50 2.16 1.84 -7.96
CA PHE A 50 2.61 2.08 -9.32
C PHE A 50 1.54 1.68 -10.36
N LEU A 51 1.04 0.45 -10.30
CA LEU A 51 0.07 -0.04 -11.30
C LEU A 51 -1.24 0.77 -11.30
N ILE A 52 -1.76 1.12 -10.13
CA ILE A 52 -3.03 1.82 -10.01
C ILE A 52 -2.85 3.30 -10.30
N TYR A 53 -1.92 3.98 -9.64
CA TYR A 53 -1.83 5.43 -9.67
C TYR A 53 -0.85 5.98 -10.70
N GLU A 54 0.13 5.20 -11.18
CA GLU A 54 1.06 5.66 -12.22
C GLU A 54 0.61 5.26 -13.62
N LEU A 55 0.03 4.06 -13.75
CA LEU A 55 -0.37 3.52 -15.05
C LEU A 55 -1.86 3.68 -15.35
N ARG A 56 -2.73 3.23 -14.43
CA ARG A 56 -4.17 3.11 -14.71
C ARG A 56 -4.96 4.40 -14.44
N LEU A 57 -4.74 5.02 -13.28
CA LEU A 57 -5.55 6.10 -12.71
C LEU A 57 -4.67 7.33 -12.37
N LYS A 58 -3.74 7.67 -13.27
CA LYS A 58 -2.81 8.79 -13.13
C LYS A 58 -3.48 10.12 -12.80
N ASP A 59 -4.68 10.35 -13.31
CA ASP A 59 -5.40 11.60 -13.10
C ASP A 59 -5.94 11.74 -11.67
N GLU A 60 -6.03 10.64 -10.90
CA GLU A 60 -6.42 10.72 -9.49
C GLU A 60 -5.38 11.45 -8.63
N TYR A 61 -4.11 11.52 -9.05
CA TYR A 61 -3.13 12.36 -8.35
C TYR A 61 -3.55 13.84 -8.32
N TYR A 62 -4.19 14.35 -9.37
CA TYR A 62 -4.72 15.72 -9.36
C TYR A 62 -5.84 15.90 -8.34
N PHE A 63 -6.70 14.88 -8.19
CA PHE A 63 -7.73 14.89 -7.15
C PHE A 63 -7.09 14.97 -5.75
N TYR A 64 -6.10 14.13 -5.43
CA TYR A 64 -5.45 14.16 -4.12
C TYR A 64 -4.61 15.43 -3.90
N ALA A 65 -4.00 15.98 -4.96
CA ALA A 65 -3.25 17.23 -4.91
C ALA A 65 -4.14 18.42 -4.53
N ASN A 66 -5.41 18.46 -4.98
CA ASN A 66 -6.38 19.50 -4.58
C ASN A 66 -6.67 19.49 -3.07
N PHE A 67 -6.34 18.41 -2.36
CA PHE A 67 -6.47 18.30 -0.90
C PHE A 67 -5.14 18.41 -0.15
N GLY A 68 -4.05 18.77 -0.84
CA GLY A 68 -2.73 19.00 -0.26
C GLY A 68 -1.82 17.77 -0.20
N PHE A 69 -2.22 16.64 -0.82
CA PHE A 69 -1.38 15.45 -0.88
C PHE A 69 -0.54 15.43 -2.16
N SER A 70 0.77 15.61 -2.03
CA SER A 70 1.67 15.46 -3.16
C SER A 70 1.90 13.99 -3.50
N ARG A 71 2.22 13.72 -4.77
CA ARG A 71 2.60 12.38 -5.25
C ARG A 71 3.75 11.78 -4.44
N LEU A 72 4.78 12.57 -4.15
CA LEU A 72 5.92 12.14 -3.34
C LEU A 72 5.51 11.75 -1.91
N LEU A 73 4.60 12.54 -1.30
CA LEU A 73 4.09 12.23 0.03
C LEU A 73 3.31 10.92 0.02
N LEU A 74 2.43 10.69 -0.95
CA LEU A 74 1.66 9.43 -1.06
C LEU A 74 2.58 8.22 -1.23
N TRP A 75 3.63 8.35 -2.05
CA TRP A 75 4.66 7.34 -2.21
C TRP A 75 5.43 7.09 -0.91
N GLY A 76 5.84 8.16 -0.22
CA GLY A 76 6.51 8.09 1.08
C GLY A 76 5.69 7.33 2.12
N ILE A 77 4.40 7.66 2.27
CA ILE A 77 3.52 6.93 3.19
C ILE A 77 3.37 5.47 2.74
N THR A 78 3.29 5.19 1.44
CA THR A 78 3.16 3.83 0.92
C THR A 78 4.36 2.95 1.30
N VAL A 79 5.56 3.46 1.07
CA VAL A 79 6.81 2.77 1.44
C VAL A 79 6.88 2.59 2.96
N ILE A 80 6.59 3.64 3.74
CA ILE A 80 6.61 3.57 5.21
C ILE A 80 5.61 2.53 5.74
N VAL A 81 4.37 2.52 5.25
CA VAL A 81 3.34 1.54 5.67
C VAL A 81 3.77 0.11 5.32
N SER A 82 4.32 -0.09 4.13
CA SER A 82 4.81 -1.40 3.70
C SER A 82 5.97 -1.91 4.57
N LEU A 83 6.89 -1.02 4.97
CA LEU A 83 7.99 -1.33 5.88
C LEU A 83 7.52 -1.63 7.29
N ILE A 84 6.62 -0.81 7.85
CA ILE A 84 6.08 -1.01 9.20
C ILE A 84 5.39 -2.38 9.29
N ILE A 85 4.58 -2.74 8.29
CA ILE A 85 3.90 -4.04 8.28
C ILE A 85 4.90 -5.18 8.17
N ASN A 86 5.89 -5.08 7.26
CA ASN A 86 6.92 -6.12 7.16
C ASN A 86 7.68 -6.31 8.48
N ILE A 87 8.18 -5.23 9.06
CA ILE A 87 8.90 -5.27 10.34
C ILE A 87 8.00 -5.86 11.43
N GLY A 88 6.75 -5.43 11.51
CA GLY A 88 5.77 -5.99 12.44
C GLY A 88 5.59 -7.49 12.27
N CYS A 89 5.44 -7.97 11.04
CA CYS A 89 5.31 -9.40 10.73
C CYS A 89 6.57 -10.21 11.08
N GLN A 90 7.75 -9.65 10.84
CA GLN A 90 9.04 -10.28 11.16
C GLN A 90 9.27 -10.41 12.68
N PHE A 91 8.64 -9.55 13.50
CA PHE A 91 8.72 -9.68 14.96
C PHE A 91 7.95 -10.88 15.53
N TYR A 92 6.98 -11.43 14.80
CA TYR A 92 6.14 -12.55 15.24
C TYR A 92 6.52 -13.90 14.62
N GLU A 93 7.59 -13.93 13.83
CA GLU A 93 8.14 -15.13 13.19
C GLU A 93 9.32 -15.69 14.01
#